data_AF-A0AAD5B736-F1
#
_entry.id   AF-A0AAD5B736-F1
#
_cell.length_a   1.000
_cell.length_b   1.000
_cell.length_c   1.000
_cell.angle_alpha   90.00
_cell.angle_beta   90.00
_cell.angle_gamma   90.00
#
_symmetry.space_group_name_H-M   'P 1'
#
loop_
_entity.id
_entity.type
_entity.pdbx_description
1 polymer ?
#
loop_
_entity_poly.entity_id
_entity_poly.type
_entity_poly.pdbx_seq_one_letter_code
_entity_poly.pdbx_strand_id
1 'polypeptide(L)'
;AVLPDVVGLKHVIYVGSGSVSVENYPQSLRIHSLQDVMDFGAKPENLNVQSDSPSPSDLAVVMYTSGSTGRPKGVKMHHSNLIAGMAGQCQRIPGLGSANHSTEHN
;
A
#
# COMPACT_ATOMS: atom_id res chain seq x y z
N ALA A 1 -9.22 6.21 14.27
CA ALA A 1 -8.29 5.64 13.27
C ALA A 1 -8.53 6.35 11.95
N VAL A 2 -7.58 6.41 11.02
CA VAL A 2 -7.78 7.11 9.73
C VAL A 2 -8.50 6.25 8.70
N LEU A 3 -8.57 4.93 8.92
CA LEU A 3 -9.23 3.99 8.00
C LEU A 3 -10.71 4.29 7.72
N PRO A 4 -11.55 4.67 8.72
CA PRO A 4 -12.92 5.13 8.46
C PRO A 4 -13.01 6.36 7.53
N ASP A 5 -11.95 7.18 7.46
CA ASP A 5 -11.91 8.40 6.63
C ASP A 5 -11.41 8.13 5.20
N VAL A 6 -11.07 6.87 4.87
CA VAL A 6 -10.66 6.48 3.52
C VAL A 6 -11.90 6.23 2.68
N VAL A 7 -12.29 7.26 1.92
CA VAL A 7 -13.41 7.21 0.98
C VAL A 7 -13.19 6.07 -0.03
N GLY A 8 -14.17 5.19 -0.17
CA GLY A 8 -14.10 4.08 -1.13
C GLY A 8 -13.34 2.84 -0.63
N LEU A 9 -12.88 2.81 0.63
CA LEU A 9 -12.29 1.60 1.21
C LEU A 9 -13.33 0.48 1.28
N LYS A 10 -13.08 -0.59 0.51
CA LYS A 10 -13.98 -1.76 0.40
C LYS A 10 -13.39 -3.04 0.98
N HIS A 11 -12.06 -3.16 0.97
CA HIS A 11 -11.36 -4.38 1.38
C HIS A 11 -10.20 -4.03 2.33
N VAL A 12 -10.05 -4.81 3.39
CA VAL A 12 -8.84 -4.85 4.23
C VAL A 12 -8.28 -6.26 4.16
N ILE A 13 -7.00 -6.38 3.87
CA ILE A 13 -6.27 -7.65 3.90
C ILE A 13 -5.28 -7.56 5.05
N TYR A 14 -5.37 -8.47 6.01
CA TYR A 14 -4.45 -8.51 7.14
C TYR A 14 -3.50 -9.71 7.05
N VAL A 15 -2.31 -9.56 7.64
CA VAL A 15 -1.27 -10.59 7.70
C VAL A 15 -1.10 -11.05 9.14
N GLY A 16 -1.13 -12.36 9.37
CA GLY A 16 -1.00 -12.98 10.70
C GLY A 16 -2.16 -13.90 11.05
N SER A 17 -2.07 -14.56 12.21
CA SER A 17 -3.01 -15.60 12.67
C SER A 17 -4.15 -15.07 13.57
N GLY A 18 -4.29 -13.75 13.69
CA GLY A 18 -5.35 -13.12 14.49
C GLY A 18 -6.68 -12.97 13.76
N SER A 19 -7.70 -12.52 14.49
CA SER A 19 -8.94 -11.99 13.92
C SER A 19 -8.97 -10.47 14.08
N VAL A 20 -9.59 -9.78 13.12
CA VAL A 20 -9.73 -8.32 13.15
C VAL A 20 -11.19 -7.97 13.46
N SER A 21 -11.41 -7.17 14.51
CA SER A 21 -12.76 -6.68 14.83
C SER A 21 -13.22 -5.65 13.80
N VAL A 22 -14.49 -5.77 13.39
CA VAL A 22 -15.17 -4.87 12.45
C VAL A 22 -16.06 -3.82 13.10
N GLU A 23 -16.17 -3.80 14.43
CA GLU A 23 -17.17 -3.01 15.18
C GLU A 23 -17.18 -1.51 14.87
N ASN A 24 -16.07 -0.96 14.37
CA ASN A 24 -15.93 0.47 14.07
C ASN A 24 -15.72 0.76 12.56
N TYR A 25 -16.03 -0.19 11.69
CA TYR A 25 -15.89 -0.02 10.25
C TYR A 25 -17.25 0.05 9.54
N PRO A 26 -17.31 0.70 8.36
CA PRO A 26 -18.51 0.69 7.53
C PRO A 26 -18.96 -0.74 7.21
N GLN A 27 -20.27 -0.99 7.18
CA GLN A 27 -20.80 -2.32 6.84
C GLN A 27 -20.40 -2.82 5.43
N SER A 28 -20.02 -1.89 4.54
CA SER A 28 -19.51 -2.23 3.20
C SER A 28 -18.07 -2.76 3.21
N LEU A 29 -17.37 -2.71 4.35
CA LEU A 29 -15.98 -3.13 4.45
C LEU A 29 -15.90 -4.65 4.60
N ARG A 30 -15.15 -5.29 3.70
CA ARG A 30 -14.82 -6.72 3.78
C ARG A 30 -13.40 -6.89 4.31
N ILE A 31 -13.24 -7.74 5.33
CA ILE A 31 -11.92 -8.08 5.86
C ILE A 31 -11.58 -9.50 5.43
N HIS A 32 -10.36 -9.69 4.92
CA HIS A 32 -9.82 -10.96 4.45
C HIS A 32 -8.48 -11.23 5.14
N SER A 33 -8.19 -12.48 5.48
CA SER A 33 -6.80 -12.85 5.77
C SER A 33 -6.00 -12.90 4.47
N LEU A 34 -4.68 -12.71 4.55
CA LEU A 34 -3.82 -12.91 3.37
C LEU A 34 -3.96 -14.32 2.81
N GLN A 35 -4.15 -15.34 3.66
CA GLN A 35 -4.35 -16.72 3.21
C GLN A 35 -5.62 -16.85 2.36
N ASP A 36 -6.75 -16.30 2.81
CA ASP A 36 -8.01 -16.36 2.05
C ASP A 36 -7.88 -15.67 0.68
N VAL A 37 -7.14 -14.56 0.62
CA VAL A 37 -6.88 -13.84 -0.64
C VAL A 37 -5.98 -14.65 -1.56
N MET A 38 -4.95 -15.31 -1.02
CA MET A 38 -4.08 -16.19 -1.80
C MET A 38 -4.84 -17.40 -2.35
N ASP A 39 -5.66 -18.04 -1.52
CA ASP A 39 -6.49 -19.18 -1.93
C ASP A 39 -7.53 -18.77 -2.99
N PHE A 40 -8.10 -17.56 -2.85
CA PHE A 40 -8.97 -16.98 -3.85
C PHE A 40 -8.24 -16.73 -5.18
N GLY A 41 -7.05 -16.13 -5.13
CA GLY A 41 -6.23 -15.84 -6.31
C GLY A 41 -5.68 -17.09 -7.02
N ALA A 42 -5.47 -18.18 -6.28
CA ALA A 42 -4.96 -19.44 -6.83
C ALA A 42 -5.98 -20.21 -7.68
N LYS A 43 -7.25 -19.82 -7.67
CA LYS A 43 -8.29 -20.47 -8.48
C LYS A 43 -8.04 -20.24 -9.98
N PRO A 44 -8.18 -21.28 -10.84
CA PRO A 44 -7.87 -21.17 -12.27
C PRO A 44 -8.58 -20.01 -12.98
N GLU A 45 -9.83 -19.73 -12.62
CA GLU A 45 -10.62 -18.63 -13.18
C GLU A 45 -10.07 -17.23 -12.86
N ASN A 46 -9.23 -17.09 -11.82
CA ASN A 46 -8.68 -15.82 -11.37
C ASN A 46 -7.25 -15.56 -11.86
N LEU A 47 -6.57 -16.57 -12.43
CA LEU A 47 -5.16 -16.47 -12.82
C LEU A 47 -4.90 -15.48 -13.98
N ASN A 48 -5.92 -15.19 -14.78
CA ASN A 48 -5.82 -14.34 -15.97
C ASN A 48 -6.63 -13.03 -15.85
N VAL A 49 -7.00 -12.63 -14.63
CA VAL A 49 -7.68 -11.34 -14.41
C VAL A 49 -6.67 -10.22 -14.61
N GLN A 50 -6.97 -9.30 -15.54
CA GLN A 50 -6.18 -8.08 -15.68
C GLN A 50 -6.41 -7.17 -14.47
N SER A 51 -5.32 -6.72 -13.86
CA SER A 51 -5.36 -5.71 -12.81
C SER A 51 -5.11 -4.33 -13.41
N ASP A 52 -5.90 -3.36 -12.98
CA ASP A 52 -5.67 -1.96 -13.31
C ASP A 52 -4.42 -1.44 -12.59
N SER A 53 -3.62 -0.64 -13.29
CA SER A 53 -2.53 0.11 -12.65
C SER A 53 -3.11 1.27 -11.84
N PRO A 54 -2.57 1.55 -10.63
CA PRO A 54 -3.07 2.63 -9.80
C PRO A 54 -2.77 4.01 -10.41
N SER A 55 -3.67 4.97 -10.20
CA SER A 55 -3.44 6.38 -10.50
C SER A 55 -2.46 7.01 -9.50
N PRO A 56 -1.66 8.01 -9.89
CA PRO A 56 -0.82 8.77 -8.96
C PRO A 56 -1.58 9.40 -7.77
N SER A 57 -2.88 9.66 -7.93
CA SER A 57 -3.77 10.19 -6.90
C SER A 57 -4.39 9.12 -5.99
N ASP A 58 -4.18 7.84 -6.28
CA ASP A 58 -4.72 6.77 -5.45
C ASP A 58 -3.91 6.67 -4.14
N LEU A 59 -4.63 6.39 -3.06
CA LEU A 59 -4.01 6.16 -1.76
C LEU A 59 -3.16 4.88 -1.84
N ALA A 60 -1.84 5.01 -1.63
CA ALA A 60 -0.90 3.90 -1.71
C ALA A 60 -0.69 3.23 -0.35
N VAL A 61 -0.52 4.03 0.69
CA VAL A 61 -0.23 3.53 2.05
C VAL A 61 -0.79 4.45 3.13
N VAL A 62 -1.22 3.84 4.22
CA VAL A 62 -1.50 4.51 5.48
C VAL A 62 -0.46 4.07 6.51
N MET A 63 0.40 5.00 6.93
CA MET A 63 1.42 4.71 7.94
C MET A 63 0.92 5.12 9.32
N TYR A 64 0.86 4.18 10.25
CA TYR A 64 0.52 4.46 11.64
C TYR A 64 1.77 4.74 12.46
N THR A 65 1.74 5.85 13.20
CA THR A 65 2.77 6.21 14.17
C THR A 65 2.17 6.18 15.56
N SER A 66 2.92 5.75 16.57
CA SER A 66 2.41 5.53 17.94
C SER A 66 1.74 6.75 18.55
N GLY A 67 2.17 7.97 18.18
CA GLY A 67 1.60 9.23 18.63
C GLY A 67 1.84 9.48 20.13
N SER A 68 2.23 10.70 20.51
CA SER A 68 2.48 11.05 21.92
C SER A 68 1.22 10.98 22.80
N THR A 69 0.03 10.97 22.21
CA THR A 69 -1.28 10.92 22.89
C THR A 69 -1.84 9.49 23.03
N GLY A 70 -1.03 8.45 22.78
CA GLY A 70 -1.39 7.03 22.93
C GLY A 70 -2.32 6.45 21.86
N ARG A 71 -2.96 7.28 21.03
CA ARG A 71 -3.75 6.86 19.87
C ARG A 71 -2.90 7.00 18.60
N PRO A 72 -2.66 5.90 17.85
CA PRO A 72 -1.89 5.97 16.63
C PRO A 72 -2.50 6.93 15.60
N LYS A 73 -1.67 7.82 15.06
CA LYS A 73 -2.06 8.72 13.95
C LYS A 73 -1.70 8.04 12.63
N GLY A 74 -2.68 7.93 11.74
CA GLY A 74 -2.49 7.39 10.41
C GLY A 74 -2.20 8.50 9.40
N VAL A 75 -1.06 8.41 8.71
CA VAL A 75 -0.66 9.33 7.65
C VAL A 75 -1.02 8.71 6.30
N LYS A 76 -1.86 9.40 5.53
CA LYS A 76 -2.23 9.01 4.16
C LYS A 76 -1.13 9.43 3.18
N MET A 77 -0.59 8.49 2.42
CA MET A 77 0.35 8.77 1.34
C MET A 77 -0.16 8.18 0.03
N HIS A 78 -0.21 9.00 -1.00
CA HIS A 78 -0.59 8.61 -2.35
C HIS A 78 0.63 8.12 -3.14
N HIS A 79 0.39 7.41 -4.25
CA HIS A 79 1.46 6.92 -5.12
C HIS A 79 2.41 8.05 -5.54
N SER A 80 1.86 9.21 -5.92
CA SER A 80 2.63 10.41 -6.27
C SER A 80 3.55 10.91 -5.15
N ASN A 81 3.10 10.88 -3.89
CA ASN A 81 3.93 11.29 -2.75
C ASN A 81 5.16 10.39 -2.61
N LEU A 82 4.97 9.06 -2.73
CA LEU A 82 6.05 8.09 -2.62
C LEU A 82 7.08 8.28 -3.74
N ILE A 83 6.61 8.39 -4.98
CA ILE A 83 7.48 8.58 -6.15
C ILE A 83 8.25 9.90 -6.06
N ALA A 84 7.60 11.00 -5.68
CA ALA A 84 8.29 12.29 -5.51
C ALA A 84 9.38 12.22 -4.43
N GLY A 85 9.10 11.52 -3.32
CA GLY A 85 10.08 11.30 -2.25
C GLY A 85 11.29 10.50 -2.73
N MET A 86 11.06 9.38 -3.42
CA MET A 86 12.11 8.53 -3.98
C MET A 86 12.94 9.28 -5.04
N ALA A 87 12.29 9.98 -5.97
CA ALA A 87 12.96 10.76 -6.99
C ALA A 87 13.88 11.84 -6.38
N GLY A 88 13.39 12.56 -5.37
CA GLY A 88 14.19 13.54 -4.65
C GLY A 88 15.39 12.95 -3.92
N GLN A 89 15.25 11.73 -3.36
CA GLN A 89 16.36 11.01 -2.74
C GLN A 89 17.40 10.60 -3.79
N CYS A 90 16.97 10.00 -4.91
CA CYS A 90 17.88 9.63 -6.00
C CYS A 90 18.66 10.83 -6.57
N GLN A 91 18.06 12.02 -6.59
CA GLN A 91 18.73 13.23 -7.05
C GLN A 91 19.82 13.75 -6.09
N ARG A 92 19.63 13.56 -4.78
CA ARG A 92 20.47 14.19 -3.75
C ARG A 92 21.46 13.24 -3.09
N ILE A 93 21.23 11.93 -3.17
CA ILE A 93 22.07 10.91 -2.54
C ILE A 93 22.92 10.24 -3.63
N PRO A 94 24.25 10.49 -3.65
CA PRO A 94 25.14 9.84 -4.60
C PRO A 94 25.03 8.31 -4.52
N GLY A 95 24.94 7.65 -5.67
CA GLY A 95 24.86 6.19 -5.78
C GLY A 95 23.46 5.58 -5.58
N LEU A 96 22.42 6.38 -5.32
CA LEU A 96 21.06 5.88 -5.12
C LEU A 96 20.19 5.92 -6.40
N GLY A 97 20.49 6.81 -7.35
CA GLY A 97 19.87 6.84 -8.67
C GLY A 97 20.46 5.80 -9.63
N SER A 98 19.85 5.62 -10.80
CA SER A 98 20.39 4.74 -11.84
C SER A 98 21.84 5.13 -12.15
N ALA A 99 22.76 4.19 -11.92
CA ALA A 99 24.12 4.33 -12.42
C ALA A 99 24.04 4.27 -13.95
N ASN A 100 24.30 5.39 -14.61
CA ASN A 100 24.62 5.35 -16.03
C ASN A 100 25.94 4.57 -16.16
N HIS A 101 25.86 3.25 -16.29
CA HIS A 101 26.98 2.47 -16.78
C HIS A 101 27.17 2.85 -18.25
N SER A 102 27.94 3.90 -18.51
CA SER A 102 28.55 4.14 -19.80
C SER A 102 29.52 2.98 -20.04
N THR A 103 29.08 1.97 -20.77
CA THR A 103 29.98 1.04 -21.44
C THR A 103 30.76 1.82 -22.50
N GLU A 104 31.87 2.44 -22.10
CA GLU A 104 32.98 2.71 -23.01
C GLU A 104 33.65 1.36 -23.31
N HIS A 105 33.22 0.73 -24.39
CA HIS A 105 34.05 -0.27 -25.07
C HIS A 105 35.06 0.49 -25.93
N ASN A 106 36.35 0.26 -25.67
CA ASN A 106 37.46 0.57 -26.55
C ASN A 106 38.04 -0.76 -27.03
#